data_AF-A0A3E0MSR2-F1
#
_entry.id   AF-A0A3E0MSR2-F1
#
_cell.length_a   1.000
_cell.length_b   1.000
_cell.length_c   1.000
_cell.angle_alpha   90.00
_cell.angle_beta   90.00
_cell.angle_gamma   90.00
#
_symmetry.space_group_name_H-M   'P 1'
#
loop_
_entity.id
_entity.type
_entity.pdbx_description
1 polymer ?
#
loop_
_entity_poly.entity_id
_entity_poly.type
_entity_poly.pdbx_seq_one_letter_code
_entity_poly.pdbx_strand_id
1 'polypeptide(L)'
;LVGESNDYTGKGLSGAKIIIRKPEDATIVAHDNIICGNVALYGATSGELYVNGIAGERFCVRNSGAKAIVEGVGDHGLEYMTGGEAIILGATGKNFGAGMSGGIAYVL
;
A
#
# COMPACT_ATOMS: atom_id res chain seq x y z
N LEU A 1 -7.08 12.26 1.76
CA LEU A 1 -5.94 13.17 1.60
C LEU A 1 -5.80 13.52 0.12
N VAL A 2 -5.73 14.81 -0.20
CA VAL A 2 -5.40 15.30 -1.54
C VAL A 2 -3.99 15.89 -1.44
N GLY A 3 -3.03 15.26 -2.10
CA GLY A 3 -1.60 15.46 -1.86
C GLY A 3 -0.87 14.13 -1.70
N GLU A 4 0.19 14.12 -0.90
CA GLU A 4 1.03 12.95 -0.62
C GLU A 4 1.11 12.68 0.89
N SER A 5 1.41 11.44 1.26
CA SER A 5 1.69 11.06 2.64
C SER A 5 3.11 10.51 2.79
N ASN A 6 3.69 10.76 3.96
CA ASN A 6 4.94 10.15 4.39
C ASN A 6 4.71 8.72 4.91
N ASP A 7 5.76 8.15 5.51
CA ASP A 7 5.79 6.80 6.04
C ASP A 7 4.66 6.49 7.04
N TYR A 8 4.38 5.20 7.22
CA TYR A 8 3.44 4.66 8.20
C TYR A 8 1.98 5.05 7.98
N THR A 9 1.62 5.38 6.75
CA THR A 9 0.22 5.59 6.35
C THR A 9 -0.62 4.38 6.78
N GLY A 10 -1.61 4.61 7.66
CA GLY A 10 -2.46 3.54 8.15
C GLY A 10 -1.75 2.49 9.02
N LYS A 11 -0.65 2.82 9.70
CA LYS A 11 -0.04 1.92 10.69
C LYS A 11 -1.08 1.49 11.73
N GLY A 12 -1.23 0.17 11.91
CA GLY A 12 -2.23 -0.39 12.81
C GLY A 12 -3.68 -0.04 12.44
N LEU A 13 -3.97 0.17 11.15
CA LEU A 13 -5.33 0.45 10.69
C LEU A 13 -6.31 -0.60 11.24
N SER A 14 -7.40 -0.11 11.82
CA SER A 14 -8.36 -0.91 12.58
C SER A 14 -9.80 -0.54 12.23
N GLY A 15 -10.12 -0.54 10.92
CA GLY A 15 -11.49 -0.46 10.41
C GLY A 15 -11.85 0.82 9.66
N ALA A 16 -10.95 1.81 9.63
CA ALA A 16 -11.18 3.05 8.90
C ALA A 16 -10.85 2.92 7.40
N LYS A 17 -11.34 3.88 6.60
CA LYS A 17 -11.05 4.03 5.18
C LYS A 17 -10.13 5.23 4.96
N ILE A 18 -8.98 5.01 4.31
CA ILE A 18 -8.01 6.04 3.94
C ILE A 18 -7.92 6.10 2.42
N ILE A 19 -8.00 7.31 1.87
CA ILE A 19 -7.83 7.57 0.44
C ILE A 19 -6.75 8.63 0.28
N ILE A 20 -5.74 8.36 -0.55
CA ILE A 20 -4.68 9.28 -0.93
C ILE A 20 -4.72 9.42 -2.44
N ARG A 21 -4.84 10.66 -2.92
CA ARG A 21 -4.81 10.97 -4.35
C ARG A 21 -4.01 12.23 -4.61
N LYS A 22 -3.37 12.30 -5.78
CA LYS A 22 -2.72 13.53 -6.23
C LYS A 22 -3.75 14.67 -6.35
N PRO A 23 -3.33 15.94 -6.21
CA PRO A 23 -4.16 17.09 -6.58
C PRO A 23 -4.61 17.04 -8.05
N GLU A 24 -5.77 17.62 -8.33
CA GLU A 24 -6.35 17.60 -9.69
C GLU A 24 -5.51 18.42 -10.68
N ASP A 25 -4.88 19.48 -10.21
CA ASP A 25 -3.97 20.37 -10.94
C ASP A 25 -2.53 19.85 -11.00
N ALA A 26 -2.20 18.77 -10.29
CA ALA A 26 -0.87 18.18 -10.33
C ALA A 26 -0.59 17.55 -11.71
N THR A 27 0.52 17.96 -12.33
CA THR A 27 0.97 17.52 -13.66
C THR A 27 1.66 16.15 -13.66
N ILE A 28 1.95 15.59 -12.48
CA ILE A 28 2.56 14.26 -12.34
C ILE A 28 1.60 13.15 -12.80
N VAL A 29 2.17 12.09 -13.37
CA VAL A 29 1.44 10.85 -13.68
C VAL A 29 1.41 9.99 -12.42
N ALA A 30 0.21 9.73 -11.90
CA ALA A 30 0.02 9.07 -10.61
C ALA A 30 0.80 7.74 -10.49
N HIS A 31 0.65 6.85 -11.49
CA HIS A 31 1.24 5.51 -11.47
C HIS A 31 2.75 5.48 -11.70
N ASP A 32 3.37 6.62 -12.03
CA ASP A 32 4.82 6.76 -12.18
C ASP A 32 5.47 7.43 -10.96
N ASN A 33 4.69 7.86 -9.97
CA ASN A 33 5.16 8.72 -8.88
C ASN A 33 4.79 8.17 -7.50
N ILE A 34 5.75 8.27 -6.56
CA ILE A 34 5.54 7.91 -5.17
C ILE A 34 4.71 9.00 -4.50
N ILE A 35 3.58 8.63 -3.91
CA ILE A 35 2.73 9.56 -3.13
C ILE A 35 2.34 9.02 -1.76
N CYS A 36 2.76 7.79 -1.45
CA CYS A 36 2.63 7.19 -0.13
C CYS A 36 4.00 6.65 0.28
N GLY A 37 4.47 7.07 1.46
CA GLY A 37 5.77 6.65 1.99
C GLY A 37 5.86 5.15 2.31
N ASN A 38 6.94 4.79 3.00
CA ASN A 38 7.27 3.42 3.35
C ASN A 38 6.36 2.88 4.47
N VAL A 39 6.33 1.55 4.59
CA VAL A 39 5.75 0.86 5.76
C VAL A 39 4.27 1.20 5.97
N ALA A 40 3.54 1.48 4.88
CA ALA A 40 2.11 1.68 4.91
C ALA A 40 1.40 0.39 5.36
N LEU A 41 0.32 0.54 6.15
CA LEU A 41 -0.48 -0.55 6.72
C LEU A 41 0.30 -1.54 7.60
N TYR A 42 1.39 -1.08 8.23
CA TYR A 42 2.13 -1.93 9.15
C TYR A 42 1.24 -2.49 10.27
N GLY A 43 1.07 -3.82 10.28
CA GLY A 43 0.30 -4.51 11.32
C GLY A 43 -1.19 -4.21 11.29
N ALA A 44 -1.72 -3.72 10.17
CA ALA A 44 -3.15 -3.42 10.05
C ALA A 44 -4.00 -4.68 10.26
N THR A 45 -5.14 -4.56 10.93
CA THR A 45 -6.02 -5.69 11.27
C THR A 45 -7.36 -5.63 10.54
N SER A 46 -7.80 -4.44 10.13
CA SER A 46 -9.01 -4.22 9.34
C SER A 46 -9.01 -2.82 8.74
N GLY A 47 -9.90 -2.56 7.77
CA GLY A 47 -10.03 -1.26 7.11
C GLY A 47 -9.50 -1.28 5.67
N GLU A 48 -9.47 -0.10 5.06
CA GLU A 48 -9.23 0.07 3.62
C GLU A 48 -8.24 1.21 3.35
N LEU A 49 -7.30 0.99 2.42
CA LEU A 49 -6.40 2.00 1.89
C LEU A 49 -6.48 2.06 0.36
N TYR A 50 -6.72 3.25 -0.19
CA TYR A 50 -6.70 3.49 -1.62
C TYR A 50 -5.66 4.56 -1.95
N VAL A 51 -4.68 4.24 -2.80
CA VAL A 51 -3.60 5.13 -3.20
C VAL A 51 -3.60 5.27 -4.72
N ASN A 52 -3.90 6.47 -5.21
CA ASN A 52 -3.74 6.83 -6.63
C ASN A 52 -2.28 7.22 -6.90
N GLY A 53 -1.38 6.25 -6.82
CA GLY A 53 0.05 6.35 -7.12
C GLY A 53 0.87 5.24 -6.46
N ILE A 54 2.19 5.38 -6.47
CA ILE A 54 3.13 4.37 -5.95
C ILE A 54 3.30 4.51 -4.43
N ALA A 55 3.34 3.39 -3.71
CA ALA A 55 3.80 3.33 -2.33
C ALA A 55 5.28 2.93 -2.25
N GLY A 56 5.96 3.41 -1.20
CA GLY A 56 7.35 3.07 -0.93
C GLY A 56 7.58 1.60 -0.57
N GLU A 57 8.70 1.34 0.09
CA GLU A 57 9.13 0.01 0.52
C GLU A 57 8.22 -0.54 1.64
N ARG A 58 8.19 -1.87 1.79
CA ARG A 58 7.48 -2.56 2.88
C ARG A 58 5.99 -2.22 2.97
N PHE A 59 5.37 -1.93 1.84
CA PHE A 59 3.93 -1.75 1.74
C PHE A 59 3.20 -2.98 2.30
N CYS A 60 2.23 -2.78 3.20
CA CYS A 60 1.46 -3.85 3.87
C CYS A 60 2.32 -4.86 4.65
N VAL A 61 3.50 -4.47 5.14
CA VAL A 61 4.29 -5.35 6.00
C VAL A 61 3.46 -5.77 7.22
N ARG A 62 3.36 -7.08 7.48
CA ARG A 62 2.54 -7.66 8.56
C ARG A 62 1.04 -7.29 8.51
N ASN A 63 0.51 -6.93 7.35
CA ASN A 63 -0.94 -6.77 7.20
C ASN A 63 -1.66 -8.08 7.59
N SER A 64 -2.65 -7.97 8.45
CA SER A 64 -3.39 -9.09 9.04
C SER A 64 -4.90 -9.04 8.75
N GLY A 65 -5.37 -8.07 7.94
CA GLY A 65 -6.79 -8.00 7.59
C GLY A 65 -7.27 -6.73 6.88
N ALA A 66 -6.41 -5.76 6.60
CA ALA A 66 -6.80 -4.59 5.81
C ALA A 66 -6.80 -4.90 4.31
N LYS A 67 -7.62 -4.15 3.58
CA LYS A 67 -7.68 -4.16 2.11
C LYS A 67 -6.95 -2.95 1.55
N ALA A 68 -6.20 -3.13 0.47
CA ALA A 68 -5.46 -2.04 -0.13
C ALA A 68 -5.45 -2.08 -1.66
N ILE A 69 -5.54 -0.91 -2.29
CA ILE A 69 -5.29 -0.72 -3.72
C ILE A 69 -4.22 0.36 -3.90
N VAL A 70 -3.21 0.08 -4.71
CA VAL A 70 -2.07 0.95 -4.99
C VAL A 70 -1.60 0.77 -6.45
N GLU A 71 -0.99 1.78 -7.05
CA GLU A 71 -0.55 1.75 -8.46
C GLU A 71 0.88 1.22 -8.66
N GLY A 72 1.59 0.94 -7.58
CA GLY A 72 2.91 0.32 -7.58
C GLY A 72 3.49 0.26 -6.17
N VAL A 73 4.47 -0.60 -5.93
CA VAL A 73 5.12 -0.73 -4.61
C VAL A 73 6.62 -0.93 -4.73
N GLY A 74 7.36 -0.40 -3.76
CA GLY A 74 8.80 -0.64 -3.63
C GLY A 74 9.17 -2.07 -3.18
N ASP A 75 10.42 -2.24 -2.76
CA ASP A 75 10.95 -3.52 -2.29
C ASP A 75 10.25 -4.00 -1.01
N HIS A 76 10.24 -5.32 -0.79
CA HIS A 76 9.66 -5.97 0.39
C HIS A 76 8.15 -5.72 0.57
N GLY A 77 7.41 -5.45 -0.50
CA GLY A 77 5.95 -5.38 -0.45
C GLY A 77 5.34 -6.68 0.08
N LEU A 78 4.33 -6.55 0.93
CA LEU A 78 3.57 -7.64 1.58
C LEU A 78 4.41 -8.56 2.48
N GLU A 79 5.60 -8.13 2.88
CA GLU A 79 6.47 -8.90 3.76
C GLU A 79 5.74 -9.26 5.06
N TYR A 80 5.76 -10.54 5.44
CA TYR A 80 5.09 -11.08 6.63
C TYR A 80 3.56 -10.84 6.70
N MET A 81 2.89 -10.57 5.58
CA MET A 81 1.42 -10.46 5.56
C MET A 81 0.77 -11.79 5.94
N THR A 82 -0.25 -11.75 6.81
CA THR A 82 -0.96 -12.91 7.38
C THR A 82 -2.46 -12.90 7.06
N GLY A 83 -2.99 -11.80 6.54
CA GLY A 83 -4.40 -11.66 6.16
C GLY A 83 -4.68 -10.35 5.44
N GLY A 84 -5.88 -10.23 4.87
CA GLY A 84 -6.30 -9.08 4.07
C GLY A 84 -6.13 -9.28 2.57
N GLU A 85 -6.35 -8.20 1.81
CA GLU A 85 -6.29 -8.19 0.34
C GLU A 85 -5.45 -7.02 -0.14
N ALA A 86 -4.54 -7.24 -1.08
CA ALA A 86 -3.73 -6.18 -1.68
C ALA A 86 -3.81 -6.25 -3.21
N ILE A 87 -4.21 -5.16 -3.85
CA ILE A 87 -4.27 -5.02 -5.30
C ILE A 87 -3.21 -4.00 -5.73
N ILE A 88 -2.25 -4.44 -6.52
CA ILE A 88 -1.13 -3.64 -7.01
C ILE A 88 -1.32 -3.53 -8.52
N LEU A 89 -1.65 -2.33 -9.00
CA LEU A 89 -1.99 -2.03 -10.40
C LEU A 89 -0.77 -1.73 -11.28
N GLY A 90 0.44 -2.00 -10.80
CA GLY A 90 1.69 -1.73 -11.51
C GLY A 90 2.86 -2.50 -10.93
N ALA A 91 4.08 -1.99 -11.12
CA ALA A 91 5.29 -2.72 -10.77
C ALA A 91 5.44 -2.94 -9.26
N THR A 92 6.04 -4.09 -8.90
CA THR A 92 6.47 -4.43 -7.54
C THR A 92 8.00 -4.44 -7.46
N GLY A 93 8.55 -4.05 -6.30
CA GLY A 93 9.97 -4.23 -6.02
C GLY A 93 10.39 -5.67 -5.73
N LYS A 94 11.66 -5.83 -5.34
CA LYS A 94 12.28 -7.12 -5.02
C LYS A 94 11.72 -7.70 -3.72
N ASN A 95 11.84 -9.02 -3.58
CA ASN A 95 11.47 -9.76 -2.36
C ASN A 95 10.01 -9.55 -1.93
N PHE A 96 9.13 -9.33 -2.92
CA PHE A 96 7.69 -9.21 -2.72
C PHE A 96 7.10 -10.50 -2.13
N GLY A 97 6.25 -10.37 -1.12
CA GLY A 97 5.59 -11.49 -0.45
C GLY A 97 6.52 -12.34 0.43
N ALA A 98 7.72 -11.86 0.78
CA ALA A 98 8.62 -12.61 1.64
C ALA A 98 7.98 -12.91 3.02
N GLY A 99 7.85 -14.19 3.37
CA GLY A 99 7.20 -14.60 4.61
C GLY A 99 5.69 -14.30 4.67
N MET A 100 5.06 -13.95 3.53
CA MET A 100 3.61 -13.84 3.44
C MET A 100 2.99 -15.22 3.66
N SER A 101 2.26 -15.38 4.75
CA SER A 101 1.68 -16.65 5.20
C SER A 101 0.16 -16.70 5.12
N GLY A 102 -0.48 -15.57 4.79
CA GLY A 102 -1.93 -15.49 4.58
C GLY A 102 -2.37 -14.17 3.94
N GLY A 103 -3.59 -14.14 3.42
CA GLY A 103 -4.13 -13.06 2.59
C GLY A 103 -4.01 -13.34 1.08
N ILE A 104 -4.51 -12.41 0.26
CA ILE A 104 -4.48 -12.52 -1.21
C ILE A 104 -3.88 -11.25 -1.81
N ALA A 105 -2.99 -11.42 -2.77
CA ALA A 105 -2.41 -10.34 -3.55
C ALA A 105 -2.73 -10.50 -5.04
N TYR A 106 -3.12 -9.41 -5.68
CA TYR A 106 -3.29 -9.32 -7.13
C TYR A 106 -2.27 -8.32 -7.66
N VAL A 107 -1.53 -8.69 -8.70
CA VAL A 107 -0.44 -7.89 -9.29
C VAL A 107 -0.63 -7.85 -10.81
N LEU A 108 -0.58 -6.66 -11.40
CA LEU A 108 -0.63 -6.45 -12.86
C LEU A 108 0.76 -6.56 -13.51
#